data_AF-A0A6J4SZA9-F1
#
_entry.id   AF-A0A6J4SZA9-F1
#
_cell.length_a   1.000
_cell.length_b   1.000
_cell.length_c   1.000
_cell.angle_alpha   90.00
_cell.angle_beta   90.00
_cell.angle_gamma   90.00
#
_symmetry.space_group_name_H-M   'P 1'
#
loop_
_entity.id
_entity.type
_entity.pdbx_description
1 polymer ?
#
loop_
_entity_poly.entity_id
_entity_poly.type
_entity_poly.pdbx_seq_one_letter_code
_entity_poly.pdbx_strand_id
1 'polypeptide(L)' 'MKLHYYPETDSLYIELSSADSAETRALTEQVNVDFDADGGIVGIDIDQASQRLDLSSLETSDLPFKALRAA' A
#
# COMPACT_ATOMS: atom_id res chain seq x y z
N MET A 1 -0.63 7.12 -6.19
CA MET A 1 -0.32 6.36 -4.97
C MET A 1 -0.69 7.14 -3.73
N LYS A 2 -1.23 6.47 -2.71
CA LYS A 2 -1.44 7.00 -1.36
C LYS A 2 -1.04 5.93 -0.34
N LEU A 3 -0.53 6.36 0.81
CA LEU A 3 -0.19 5.48 1.93
C LEU A 3 -1.19 5.75 3.06
N HIS A 4 -1.87 4.70 3.51
CA HIS A 4 -2.88 4.75 4.57
C HIS A 4 -2.42 3.87 5.73
N TYR A 5 -1.92 4.49 6.80
CA TYR A 5 -1.62 3.76 8.03
C TYR A 5 -2.85 3.79 8.94
N TYR A 6 -3.23 2.62 9.46
CA TYR A 6 -4.34 2.41 10.38
C TYR A 6 -3.79 1.98 11.75
N PRO A 7 -3.63 2.92 12.71
CA PRO A 7 -3.04 2.61 14.01
C PRO A 7 -3.84 1.57 14.81
N GLU A 8 -5.16 1.49 14.58
CA GLU A 8 -6.06 0.60 15.32
C GLU A 8 -5.79 -0.88 15.02
N THR A 9 -5.36 -1.18 13.80
CA THR A 9 -5.06 -2.54 13.32
C THR A 9 -3.57 -2.78 13.13
N ASP A 10 -2.73 -1.75 13.33
CA ASP A 10 -1.30 -1.77 12.98
C ASP A 10 -1.11 -2.24 11.53
N SER A 11 -1.85 -1.65 10.59
CA SER A 11 -1.76 -2.02 9.17
C SER A 11 -1.45 -0.82 8.28
N LEU A 12 -0.73 -1.09 7.18
CA LEU A 12 -0.43 -0.11 6.13
C LEU A 12 -1.04 -0.60 4.83
N TYR A 13 -1.96 0.18 4.29
CA TYR A 13 -2.45 0.01 2.92
C TYR A 13 -1.76 1.00 1.97
N ILE A 14 -1.18 0.46 0.90
CA ILE A 14 -0.55 1.22 -0.18
C ILE A 14 -1.49 1.19 -1.38
N GLU A 15 -2.25 2.26 -1.58
CA GLU A 15 -3.09 2.45 -2.77
C GLU A 15 -2.16 2.82 -3.94
N LEU A 16 -1.98 1.95 -4.92
CA LEU A 16 -1.08 2.18 -6.08
C LEU A 16 -1.79 2.90 -7.22
N SER A 17 -3.05 2.53 -7.49
CA SER A 17 -3.91 3.14 -8.51
C SER A 17 -5.29 3.46 -7.97
N SER A 18 -6.07 4.27 -8.71
CA SER A 18 -7.47 4.57 -8.37
C SER A 18 -8.47 3.59 -8.99
N ALA A 19 -8.01 2.52 -9.63
CA ALA A 19 -8.88 1.49 -10.18
C ALA A 19 -9.45 0.62 -9.05
N ASP A 20 -10.63 0.08 -9.26
CA ASP A 20 -11.30 -0.78 -8.29
C ASP A 20 -10.59 -2.14 -8.19
N SER A 21 -10.43 -2.64 -6.97
CA SER A 21 -9.99 -4.02 -6.73
C SER A 21 -11.11 -5.00 -7.11
N ALA A 22 -10.76 -6.00 -7.90
CA ALA A 22 -11.61 -7.12 -8.28
C ALA A 22 -11.23 -8.42 -7.56
N GLU A 23 -9.96 -8.56 -7.16
CA GLU A 23 -9.43 -9.76 -6.49
C GLU A 23 -8.32 -9.38 -5.50
N THR A 24 -8.32 -10.01 -4.33
CA THR A 24 -7.21 -9.93 -3.36
C THR A 24 -6.54 -11.28 -3.23
N ARG A 25 -5.21 -11.33 -3.30
CA ARG A 25 -4.42 -12.56 -3.10
C ARG A 25 -3.44 -12.38 -1.95
N ALA A 26 -3.42 -13.34 -1.03
CA ALA A 26 -2.40 -13.42 0.00
C ALA A 26 -1.04 -13.79 -0.63
N LEU A 27 -0.05 -12.93 -0.45
CA LEU A 27 1.36 -13.23 -0.76
C LEU A 27 2.02 -13.93 0.42
N THR A 28 1.71 -13.48 1.62
CA THR A 28 2.08 -14.11 2.90
C THR A 28 0.90 -14.00 3.86
N GLU A 29 1.02 -14.57 5.06
CA GLU A 29 -0.02 -14.44 6.10
C GLU A 29 -0.30 -12.97 6.49
N GLN A 30 0.67 -12.06 6.34
CA GLN A 30 0.52 -10.64 6.72
C GLN A 30 0.63 -9.67 5.54
N VAL A 31 0.62 -10.18 4.29
CA VAL A 31 0.72 -9.32 3.10
C VAL A 31 -0.26 -9.80 2.06
N ASN A 32 -1.17 -8.92 1.65
CA ASN A 32 -2.11 -9.14 0.57
C ASN A 32 -1.83 -8.19 -0.60
N VAL A 33 -2.11 -8.63 -1.82
CA VAL A 33 -1.99 -7.85 -3.04
C VAL A 33 -3.36 -7.79 -3.72
N ASP A 34 -3.80 -6.59 -4.05
CA ASP A 34 -5.07 -6.33 -4.72
C ASP A 34 -4.85 -6.15 -6.22
N PHE A 35 -5.71 -6.79 -7.00
CA PHE A 35 -5.70 -6.81 -8.45
C PHE A 35 -7.00 -6.23 -9.01
N ASP A 36 -6.89 -5.45 -10.09
CA ASP A 36 -8.05 -5.07 -10.90
C ASP A 36 -8.53 -6.24 -11.78
N ALA A 37 -9.62 -6.01 -12.52
CA ALA A 37 -10.23 -7.00 -13.40
C ALA A 37 -9.33 -7.46 -14.55
N ASP A 38 -8.30 -6.68 -14.91
CA ASP A 38 -7.33 -7.00 -15.96
C ASP A 38 -6.08 -7.70 -15.39
N GLY A 39 -6.02 -7.91 -14.07
CA GLY A 39 -4.90 -8.50 -13.37
C GLY A 39 -3.75 -7.55 -13.06
N GLY A 40 -3.98 -6.23 -13.19
CA GLY A 40 -3.04 -5.19 -12.76
C GLY A 40 -3.08 -5.00 -11.24
N ILE A 41 -1.93 -4.72 -10.62
CA ILE A 41 -1.86 -4.48 -9.17
C ILE A 41 -2.36 -3.08 -8.86
N VAL A 42 -3.34 -2.97 -7.96
CA VAL A 42 -3.95 -1.70 -7.56
C VAL A 42 -3.69 -1.32 -6.11
N GLY A 43 -3.36 -2.29 -5.26
CA GLY A 43 -3.16 -2.10 -3.84
C GLY A 43 -2.27 -3.16 -3.20
N ILE A 44 -1.66 -2.81 -2.06
CA ILE A 44 -0.94 -3.76 -1.21
C ILE A 44 -1.35 -3.47 0.23
N ASP A 45 -1.75 -4.50 0.95
CA ASP A 45 -2.11 -4.45 2.36
C ASP A 45 -1.06 -5.20 3.20
N ILE A 46 -0.56 -4.56 4.25
CA ILE A 46 0.49 -5.07 5.13
C ILE A 46 0.01 -4.99 6.57
N ASP A 47 -0.23 -6.15 7.18
CA ASP A 47 -0.58 -6.28 8.59
C ASP A 47 0.66 -6.23 9.49
N GLN A 48 0.45 -5.84 10.75
CA GLN A 48 1.51 -5.64 11.74
C GLN A 48 2.67 -4.81 11.17
N ALA A 49 2.31 -3.70 10.52
CA ALA A 49 3.20 -2.88 9.70
C ALA A 49 4.34 -2.28 10.54
N SER A 50 4.05 -1.82 11.76
CA SER A 50 5.08 -1.27 12.67
C SER A 50 6.17 -2.26 13.05
N GLN A 51 5.90 -3.57 12.94
CA GLN A 51 6.87 -4.64 13.24
C GLN A 51 7.72 -5.02 12.03
N ARG A 52 7.31 -4.59 10.82
CA ARG A 52 7.90 -5.02 9.54
C ARG A 52 8.56 -3.87 8.79
N LEU A 53 8.11 -2.64 9.03
CA LEU A 53 8.50 -1.45 8.29
C LEU A 53 9.02 -0.38 9.25
N ASP A 54 10.00 0.40 8.79
CA ASP A 54 10.34 1.66 9.45
C ASP A 54 9.32 2.73 9.05
N LEU A 55 8.29 2.89 9.87
CA LEU A 55 7.24 3.89 9.66
C LEU A 55 7.63 5.30 10.15
N SER A 56 8.86 5.49 10.65
CA SER A 56 9.30 6.78 11.18
C SER A 56 9.68 7.79 10.09
N SER A 57 9.90 7.32 8.86
CA SER A 57 10.26 8.16 7.72
C SER A 57 9.65 7.65 6.42
N LEU A 58 9.45 8.56 5.46
CA LEU A 58 9.09 8.23 4.08
C LEU A 58 10.16 8.81 3.17
N GLU A 59 10.93 7.94 2.53
CA GLU A 59 11.97 8.30 1.57
C GLU A 59 11.56 7.87 0.15
N THR A 60 11.82 8.73 -0.83
CA THR A 60 11.57 8.43 -2.25
C THR A 60 12.80 8.82 -3.07
N SER A 61 13.30 7.89 -3.90
CA SER A 61 14.36 8.16 -4.87
C SER A 61 13.82 7.99 -6.29
N ASP A 62 14.12 8.96 -7.17
CA ASP A 62 13.85 8.92 -8.61
C ASP A 62 12.38 8.68 -9.04
N LEU A 63 11.42 8.88 -8.13
CA LEU A 63 10.00 8.77 -8.48
C LEU A 63 9.56 9.93 -9.40
N PRO A 64 8.89 9.64 -10.53
CA PRO A 64 8.51 10.66 -11.51
C PRO A 64 7.22 11.42 -11.11
N PHE A 65 7.06 11.77 -9.84
CA PHE A 65 5.87 12.51 -9.39
C PHE A 65 5.98 14.00 -9.73
N LYS A 66 4.84 14.59 -10.10
CA LYS A 66 4.73 16.05 -10.35
C LYS A 66 4.60 16.87 -9.07
N ALA A 67 4.05 16.26 -8.02
CA ALA A 67 3.85 16.89 -6.72
C ALA A 67 3.80 15.84 -5.61
N LEU A 68 4.37 16.16 -4.46
CA LEU A 68 4.16 15.46 -3.21
C LEU A 68 2.95 16.07 -2.50
N ARG A 69 2.03 15.22 -2.03
CA ARG A 69 0.88 15.63 -1.21
C ARG A 69 0.98 14.92 0.14
N ALA A 70 1.18 15.69 1.20
CA ALA A 70 1.11 15.24 2.59
C ALA A 70 -0.10 15.91 3.24
N ALA A 71 -0.86 15.15 4.03
CA ALA A 71 -2.07 15.60 4.73
C ALA A 71 -1.83 15.60 6.24
#